data_AF-A0A2H0LYN0-F1
#
_entry.id   AF-A0A2H0LYN0-F1
#
_cell.length_a   1.000
_cell.length_b   1.000
_cell.length_c   1.000
_cell.angle_alpha   90.00
_cell.angle_beta   90.00
_cell.angle_gamma   90.00
#
_symmetry.space_group_name_H-M   'P 1'
#
loop_
_entity.id
_entity.type
_entity.pdbx_description
1 polymer ?
#
loop_
_entity_poly.entity_id
_entity_poly.type
_entity_poly.pdbx_seq_one_letter_code
_entity_poly.pdbx_strand_id
1 'polypeptide(L)'
;MENLDLITAGSVPYNPAELLSSSRMKELIDTFRAKYDYIIFDAPPVIPLTDPQVLGAQADGVLMVVQAGRTQRGIIEHAQSLLNQAEAKVLGFILTGIRYHIPQYIYRYL
;
A
#
# COMPACT_ATOMS: atom_id res chain seq x y z
N MET A 1 4.02 -4.19 -21.47
CA MET A 1 4.91 -5.27 -20.98
C MET A 1 4.11 -6.54 -21.06
N GLU A 2 4.70 -7.67 -21.42
CA GLU A 2 3.95 -8.94 -21.36
C GLU A 2 3.57 -9.24 -19.90
N ASN A 3 2.36 -9.77 -19.69
CA ASN A 3 1.80 -10.15 -18.37
C ASN A 3 1.64 -8.99 -17.36
N LEU A 4 1.53 -7.75 -17.83
CA LEU A 4 1.26 -6.60 -16.97
C LEU A 4 0.28 -5.64 -17.64
N ASP A 5 -0.89 -5.51 -17.03
CA ASP A 5 -1.89 -4.50 -17.36
C ASP A 5 -1.92 -3.42 -16.27
N LEU A 6 -2.27 -2.20 -16.67
CA LEU A 6 -2.32 -1.03 -15.78
C LEU A 6 -3.68 -0.34 -15.90
N ILE A 7 -4.31 -0.12 -14.75
CA ILE A 7 -5.47 0.74 -14.61
C ILE A 7 -5.02 1.98 -13.84
N THR A 8 -5.16 3.15 -14.47
CA THR A 8 -4.82 4.43 -13.83
C THR A 8 -6.00 4.93 -13.00
N ALA A 9 -5.75 5.89 -12.09
CA ALA A 9 -6.77 6.44 -11.19
C ALA A 9 -7.93 7.15 -11.92
N GLY A 10 -7.76 7.52 -13.20
CA GLY A 10 -8.75 8.27 -13.96
C GLY A 10 -8.95 9.69 -13.41
N SER A 11 -10.16 10.22 -13.57
CA SER A 11 -10.54 11.55 -13.08
C SER A 11 -10.72 11.53 -11.56
N VAL A 12 -10.29 12.61 -10.88
CA VAL A 12 -10.42 12.75 -9.43
C VAL A 12 -11.91 12.76 -9.03
N PRO A 13 -12.39 11.77 -8.25
CA PRO A 13 -13.78 11.73 -7.81
C PRO A 13 -14.01 12.68 -6.63
N TYR A 14 -15.27 13.06 -6.40
CA TYR A 14 -15.64 13.86 -5.22
C TYR A 14 -15.43 13.10 -3.90
N ASN A 15 -15.65 11.79 -3.88
CA ASN A 15 -15.47 10.95 -2.69
C ASN A 15 -14.80 9.60 -3.03
N PRO A 16 -13.45 9.52 -2.98
CA PRO A 16 -12.71 8.31 -3.32
C PRO A 16 -13.08 7.09 -2.46
N ALA A 17 -13.19 7.27 -1.14
CA ALA A 17 -13.46 6.17 -0.21
C ALA A 17 -14.81 5.50 -0.48
N GLU A 18 -15.86 6.28 -0.75
CA GLU A 18 -17.17 5.74 -1.13
C GLU A 18 -17.11 4.93 -2.43
N LEU A 19 -16.39 5.45 -3.44
CA LEU A 19 -16.20 4.76 -4.70
C LEU A 19 -15.47 3.42 -4.51
N LEU A 20 -14.45 3.37 -3.65
CA LEU A 20 -13.71 2.15 -3.32
C LEU A 20 -14.55 1.15 -2.50
N SER A 21 -15.51 1.61 -1.71
CA SER A 21 -16.46 0.76 -0.98
C SER A 21 -17.67 0.31 -1.81
N SER A 22 -17.81 0.80 -3.05
CA SER A 22 -19.00 0.56 -3.87
C SER A 22 -19.13 -0.91 -4.29
N SER A 23 -20.37 -1.35 -4.54
CA SER A 23 -20.64 -2.68 -5.09
C SER A 23 -19.92 -2.91 -6.42
N ARG A 24 -19.84 -1.87 -7.25
CA ARG A 24 -19.13 -1.90 -8.53
C ARG A 24 -17.63 -2.16 -8.36
N MET A 25 -17.00 -1.60 -7.34
CA MET A 25 -15.59 -1.89 -7.04
C MET A 25 -15.42 -3.35 -6.64
N LYS A 26 -16.31 -3.88 -5.79
CA LYS A 26 -16.28 -5.29 -5.40
C LYS A 26 -16.42 -6.24 -6.59
N GLU A 27 -17.39 -5.98 -7.47
CA GLU A 27 -17.59 -6.74 -8.71
C GLU A 27 -16.36 -6.68 -9.64
N LEU A 28 -15.69 -5.53 -9.70
CA LEU A 28 -14.45 -5.36 -10.46
C LEU A 28 -13.32 -6.22 -9.90
N ILE A 29 -13.11 -6.19 -8.58
CA ILE A 29 -12.09 -7.01 -7.90
C ILE A 29 -12.36 -8.50 -8.15
N ASP A 30 -13.61 -8.95 -8.00
CA ASP A 30 -13.98 -10.36 -8.20
C ASP A 30 -13.76 -10.79 -9.67
N THR A 31 -14.03 -9.89 -10.62
CA THR A 31 -13.72 -10.14 -12.04
C THR A 31 -12.22 -10.26 -12.29
N PHE A 32 -11.41 -9.44 -11.64
CA PHE A 32 -9.95 -9.49 -11.77
C PHE A 32 -9.34 -10.71 -11.10
N ARG A 33 -9.88 -11.14 -9.95
CA ARG A 33 -9.44 -12.37 -9.27
C ARG A 33 -9.55 -13.60 -10.16
N ALA A 34 -10.53 -13.63 -11.06
CA ALA A 34 -10.70 -14.73 -12.01
C ALA A 34 -9.74 -14.68 -13.22
N LYS A 35 -9.01 -13.56 -13.43
CA LYS A 35 -8.21 -13.30 -14.64
C LYS A 35 -6.73 -13.10 -14.39
N TYR A 36 -6.34 -12.65 -13.19
CA TYR A 36 -4.97 -12.33 -12.86
C TYR A 36 -4.50 -13.16 -11.67
N ASP A 37 -3.26 -13.63 -11.72
CA ASP A 37 -2.62 -14.32 -10.60
C ASP A 37 -2.35 -13.37 -9.42
N TYR A 38 -2.07 -12.10 -9.73
CA TYR A 38 -1.80 -11.06 -8.76
C TYR A 38 -2.47 -9.75 -9.14
N ILE A 39 -3.05 -9.08 -8.14
CA ILE A 39 -3.64 -7.75 -8.27
C ILE A 39 -2.96 -6.87 -7.23
N ILE A 40 -2.31 -5.80 -7.69
CA ILE A 40 -1.62 -4.85 -6.82
C ILE A 40 -2.39 -3.54 -6.85
N PHE A 41 -2.80 -3.08 -5.68
CA PHE A 41 -3.36 -1.75 -5.51
C PHE A 41 -2.29 -0.80 -4.99
N ASP A 42 -2.12 0.31 -5.68
CA ASP A 42 -1.42 1.47 -5.12
C ASP A 42 -2.42 2.32 -4.34
N ALA A 43 -2.07 2.66 -3.10
CA ALA A 43 -2.95 3.35 -2.17
C ALA A 43 -2.23 4.59 -1.59
N PRO A 44 -2.97 5.65 -1.25
CA PRO A 44 -2.36 6.82 -0.63
C PRO A 44 -1.88 6.51 0.81
N PRO A 45 -1.23 7.45 1.52
CA PRO A 45 -0.80 7.22 2.89
C PRO A 45 -1.96 6.86 3.84
N VAL A 46 -1.74 5.87 4.72
CA VAL A 46 -2.74 5.38 5.71
C VAL A 46 -3.23 6.49 6.65
N ILE A 47 -2.39 7.48 6.91
CA ILE A 47 -2.75 8.66 7.71
C ILE A 47 -2.59 9.89 6.81
N PRO A 48 -3.61 10.78 6.71
CA PRO A 48 -4.88 10.79 7.44
C PRO A 48 -6.07 10.17 6.70
N LEU A 49 -5.83 9.43 5.61
CA LEU A 49 -6.88 9.02 4.66
C LEU A 49 -7.55 7.70 5.07
N THR A 50 -8.74 7.45 4.54
CA THR A 50 -9.53 6.23 4.80
C THR A 50 -9.44 5.21 3.66
N ASP A 51 -9.02 5.65 2.47
CA ASP A 51 -8.92 4.83 1.26
C ASP A 51 -8.10 3.54 1.48
N PRO A 52 -6.92 3.57 2.14
CA PRO A 52 -6.12 2.37 2.35
C PRO A 52 -6.80 1.33 3.23
N GLN A 53 -7.62 1.75 4.19
CA GLN A 53 -8.39 0.89 5.09
C GLN A 53 -9.51 0.19 4.31
N VAL A 54 -10.29 0.95 3.54
CA VAL A 54 -11.40 0.42 2.72
C VAL A 54 -10.89 -0.56 1.66
N LEU A 55 -9.76 -0.24 1.03
CA LEU A 55 -9.16 -1.10 0.00
C LEU A 55 -8.46 -2.31 0.62
N GLY A 56 -7.74 -2.10 1.72
CA GLY A 56 -7.06 -3.16 2.46
C GLY A 56 -8.00 -4.23 3.00
N ALA A 57 -9.23 -3.86 3.41
CA ALA A 57 -10.27 -4.79 3.83
C ALA A 57 -10.78 -5.70 2.71
N GLN A 58 -10.58 -5.30 1.44
CA GLN A 58 -10.98 -6.07 0.26
C GLN A 58 -9.84 -6.90 -0.33
N ALA A 59 -8.61 -6.67 0.13
CA ALA A 59 -7.39 -7.34 -0.33
C ALA A 59 -7.01 -8.52 0.58
N ASP A 60 -6.21 -9.46 0.05
CA ASP A 60 -5.73 -10.60 0.83
C ASP A 60 -4.66 -10.21 1.87
N GLY A 61 -4.07 -9.02 1.70
CA GLY A 61 -3.24 -8.38 2.70
C GLY A 61 -2.59 -7.09 2.22
N VAL A 62 -1.96 -6.39 3.16
CA VAL A 62 -1.36 -5.06 2.97
C VAL A 62 0.12 -5.09 3.34
N LEU A 63 0.97 -4.53 2.48
CA LEU A 63 2.37 -4.24 2.78
C LEU A 63 2.54 -2.75 3.06
N MET A 64 3.01 -2.41 4.26
CA MET A 64 3.22 -1.01 4.63
C MET A 64 4.61 -0.54 4.22
N VAL A 65 4.67 0.49 3.38
CA VAL A 65 5.94 1.13 2.99
C VAL A 65 6.31 2.19 4.02
N VAL A 66 7.49 2.04 4.64
CA VAL A 66 7.98 2.90 5.72
C VAL A 66 9.32 3.50 5.33
N GLN A 67 9.51 4.80 5.54
CA GLN A 67 10.77 5.47 5.21
C GLN A 67 11.72 5.52 6.41
N ALA A 68 12.90 4.93 6.25
CA ALA A 68 13.96 4.89 7.26
C ALA A 68 14.41 6.30 7.68
N GLY A 69 14.56 6.50 8.99
CA GLY A 69 14.99 7.78 9.56
C GLY A 69 14.01 8.94 9.42
N ARG A 70 12.82 8.73 8.83
CA ARG A 70 11.78 9.76 8.68
C ARG A 70 10.48 9.39 9.38
N THR A 71 10.00 8.16 9.19
CA THR A 71 8.74 7.73 9.81
C THR A 71 8.99 7.28 11.24
N GLN A 72 8.38 7.96 12.21
CA GLN A 72 8.52 7.61 13.62
C GLN A 72 7.75 6.32 13.95
N ARG A 73 8.30 5.51 14.86
CA ARG A 73 7.71 4.22 15.26
C ARG A 73 6.24 4.32 15.68
N GLY A 74 5.89 5.32 16.50
CA GLY A 74 4.50 5.50 16.93
C GLY A 74 3.51 5.79 15.79
N ILE A 75 3.96 6.44 14.71
CA ILE A 75 3.14 6.66 13.51
C ILE A 75 2.91 5.35 12.76
N ILE A 76 3.92 4.47 12.70
CA ILE A 76 3.82 3.15 12.08
C ILE A 76 2.83 2.29 12.87
N GLU A 77 2.96 2.25 14.20
CA GLU A 77 2.08 1.50 15.10
C GLU A 77 0.63 2.01 15.01
N HIS A 78 0.44 3.33 14.94
CA HIS A 78 -0.89 3.92 14.76
C HIS A 78 -1.50 3.55 13.40
N ALA A 79 -0.75 3.69 12.31
CA ALA A 79 -1.21 3.31 10.97
C ALA A 79 -1.56 1.82 10.89
N GLN A 80 -0.74 0.95 11.47
CA GLN A 80 -1.03 -0.48 11.55
C GLN A 80 -2.31 -0.75 12.35
N SER A 81 -2.54 -0.04 13.46
CA SER A 81 -3.76 -0.15 14.24
C SER A 81 -5.00 0.25 13.44
N LEU A 82 -4.94 1.33 12.65
CA LEU A 82 -6.04 1.76 11.78
C LEU A 82 -6.38 0.71 10.70
N LEU A 83 -5.37 0.09 10.09
CA LEU A 83 -5.58 -0.99 9.13
C LEU A 83 -6.20 -2.22 9.79
N ASN A 84 -5.68 -2.62 10.95
CA ASN A 84 -6.21 -3.77 11.69
C ASN A 84 -7.67 -3.56 12.15
N GLN A 85 -8.03 -2.34 12.56
CA GLN A 85 -9.42 -1.98 12.93
C GLN A 85 -10.38 -2.09 11.75
N ALA A 86 -9.89 -1.89 10.53
CA ALA A 86 -10.64 -2.07 9.29
C ALA A 86 -10.56 -3.51 8.75
N GLU A 87 -10.07 -4.47 9.55
CA GLU A 87 -9.87 -5.87 9.15
C GLU A 87 -8.89 -6.06 7.97
N ALA A 88 -8.09 -5.03 7.65
CA ALA A 88 -7.04 -5.13 6.65
C ALA A 88 -5.81 -5.85 7.23
N LYS A 89 -5.49 -7.02 6.69
CA LYS A 89 -4.40 -7.86 7.19
C LYS A 89 -3.03 -7.32 6.78
N VAL A 90 -2.31 -6.68 7.71
CA VAL A 90 -0.93 -6.25 7.47
C VAL A 90 0.00 -7.46 7.42
N LEU A 91 0.57 -7.73 6.24
CA LEU A 91 1.48 -8.85 5.99
C LEU A 91 2.92 -8.55 6.42
N GLY A 92 3.29 -7.27 6.44
CA GLY A 92 4.63 -6.84 6.81
C GLY A 92 4.94 -5.42 6.37
N PHE A 93 6.22 -5.07 6.43
CA PHE A 93 6.73 -3.73 6.16
C PHE A 93 7.83 -3.76 5.10
N ILE A 94 7.84 -2.75 4.23
CA ILE A 94 8.92 -2.48 3.29
C ILE A 94 9.64 -1.23 3.78
N LEU A 95 10.89 -1.38 4.20
CA LEU A 95 11.73 -0.26 4.63
C LEU A 95 12.42 0.38 3.42
N THR A 96 12.16 1.65 3.16
CA THR A 96 12.72 2.42 2.06
C THR A 96 13.63 3.53 2.56
N GLY A 97 14.49 4.08 1.70
CA GLY A 97 15.34 5.23 2.04
C GLY A 97 16.47 4.90 3.02
N ILE A 98 16.85 3.63 3.14
CA ILE A 98 18.02 3.20 3.92
C ILE A 98 19.26 3.87 3.32
N ARG A 99 19.94 4.69 4.13
CA ARG A 99 21.27 5.21 3.78
C ARG A 99 22.29 4.28 4.39
N TYR A 100 22.96 3.50 3.55
CA TYR A 100 24.14 2.76 4.00
C TYR A 100 25.26 3.78 4.22
N HIS A 101 25.67 3.94 5.47
CA HIS A 101 26.92 4.64 5.75
C HIS A 101 28.05 3.66 5.42
N ILE A 102 28.56 3.70 4.18
CA ILE A 102 29.78 2.98 3.83
C ILE A 102 30.91 3.72 4.56
N PRO A 103 31.58 3.11 5.56
CA PRO A 103 32.69 3.76 6.23
C PRO A 103 33.75 4.15 5.21
N GLN A 104 34.37 5.33 5.35
CA GLN A 104 35.36 5.83 4.39
C GLN A 104 36.51 4.84 4.12
N TYR A 105 36.86 3.99 5.08
CA TYR A 105 37.89 2.97 4.88
C TYR A 105 37.49 1.89 3.87
N ILE A 106 36.19 1.60 3.70
CA ILE A 106 35.68 0.64 2.69
C ILE A 106 35.76 1.23 1.29
N TYR A 107 35.54 2.55 1.13
CA TYR A 107 35.76 3.24 -0.15
C TYR A 107 37.19 3.13 -0.69
N ARG A 108 38.17 2.85 0.18
CA ARG A 108 39.58 2.74 -0.24
C ARG A 108 39.91 1.38 -0.90
N TYR A 109 39.01 0.40 -0.79
CA TYR A 109 39.16 -0.95 -1.34
C TYR A 109 38.18 -1.27 -2.48
N LEU A 110 37.34 -0.30 -2.86
CA LEU A 110 36.50 -0.33 -4.06
C LEU A 110 37.17 0.52 -5.16
#